data_AF-A0A9N8EMV0-F1
#
_entry.id   AF-A0A9N8EMV0-F1
#
_cell.length_a   1.000
_cell.length_b   1.000
_cell.length_c   1.000
_cell.angle_alpha   90.00
_cell.angle_beta   90.00
_cell.angle_gamma   90.00
#
_symmetry.space_group_name_H-M   'P 1'
#
loop_
_entity.id
_entity.type
_entity.pdbx_description
1 polymer ?
#
loop_
_entity_poly.entity_id
_entity_poly.type
_entity_poly.pdbx_seq_one_letter_code
_entity_poly.pdbx_strand_id
1 'polypeptide(L)'
;MTIVQGKKALPAATIHDKCMGDFKSVEKKKKIDLEATGDKKTNALLALLKCQVKASSQCKPQEKEYTLCHQSFMGVGSYKGQKHCGGPMEAMYNCIRDGGAS
;
A
#
# COMPACT_ATOMS: atom_id res chain seq x y z
N MET A 1 -2.98 -4.61 -14.04
CA MET A 1 -2.79 -5.60 -12.96
C MET A 1 -1.38 -5.62 -12.43
N THR A 2 -1.15 -4.83 -11.39
CA THR A 2 0.10 -4.85 -10.62
C THR A 2 0.01 -5.90 -9.53
N ILE A 3 0.89 -6.91 -9.59
CA ILE A 3 0.96 -7.97 -8.60
C ILE A 3 2.23 -7.81 -7.76
N VAL A 4 2.05 -7.61 -6.45
CA VAL A 4 3.13 -7.62 -5.47
C VAL A 4 3.24 -9.00 -4.82
N GLN A 5 4.46 -9.51 -4.66
CA GLN A 5 4.69 -10.74 -3.91
C GLN A 5 4.95 -10.40 -2.45
N GLY A 6 4.05 -10.75 -1.53
CA GLY A 6 4.18 -10.38 -0.11
C GLY A 6 5.50 -10.83 0.53
N LYS A 7 6.03 -12.02 0.16
CA LYS A 7 7.35 -12.51 0.60
C LYS A 7 8.54 -11.68 0.12
N LYS A 8 8.38 -10.86 -0.91
CA LYS A 8 9.43 -10.04 -1.53
C LYS A 8 9.01 -8.57 -1.65
N ALA A 9 7.93 -8.18 -0.98
CA ALA A 9 7.29 -6.89 -1.19
C ALA A 9 8.17 -5.75 -0.68
N LEU A 10 8.71 -5.89 0.52
CA LEU A 10 9.57 -4.88 1.12
C LEU A 10 10.71 -5.59 1.86
N PRO A 11 11.96 -5.15 1.73
CA PRO A 11 13.04 -5.69 2.53
C PRO A 11 12.80 -5.37 4.00
N ALA A 12 13.03 -6.33 4.90
CA ALA A 12 12.78 -6.13 6.34
C ALA A 12 13.56 -4.92 6.91
N ALA A 13 14.70 -4.57 6.32
CA ALA A 13 15.51 -3.41 6.69
C ALA A 13 14.81 -2.06 6.44
N THR A 14 13.84 -1.99 5.53
CA THR A 14 13.05 -0.76 5.28
C THR A 14 11.76 -0.73 6.11
N ILE A 15 11.53 -1.76 6.94
CA ILE A 15 10.31 -1.87 7.76
C ILE A 15 10.61 -1.37 9.16
N HIS A 16 9.96 -0.28 9.57
CA HIS A 16 10.01 0.18 10.96
C HIS A 16 9.52 -0.92 11.92
N ASP A 17 10.19 -1.09 13.07
CA ASP A 17 9.90 -2.13 14.08
C ASP A 17 8.42 -2.21 14.50
N LYS A 18 7.76 -1.05 14.65
CA LYS A 18 6.34 -0.94 15.02
C LYS A 18 5.40 -1.59 14.00
N CYS A 19 5.87 -1.79 12.77
CA CYS A 19 5.11 -2.34 11.65
C CYS A 19 5.51 -3.79 11.31
N MET A 20 6.41 -4.41 12.08
CA MET A 20 6.81 -5.81 11.87
C MET A 20 5.63 -6.78 11.96
N GLY A 21 4.61 -6.47 12.76
CA GLY A 21 3.38 -7.28 12.84
C GLY A 21 2.63 -7.35 11.51
N ASP A 22 2.40 -6.19 10.89
CA ASP A 22 1.77 -6.10 9.57
C ASP A 22 2.66 -6.71 8.48
N PHE A 23 3.97 -6.52 8.58
CA PHE A 23 4.95 -7.12 7.66
C PHE A 23 4.84 -8.64 7.62
N LYS A 24 4.83 -9.30 8.77
CA LYS A 24 4.65 -10.76 8.87
C LYS A 24 3.30 -11.22 8.27
N SER A 25 2.26 -10.38 8.35
CA SER A 25 0.96 -10.67 7.74
C SER A 25 1.03 -10.61 6.21
N VAL A 26 1.74 -9.60 5.67
CA VAL A 26 2.01 -9.42 4.24
C VAL A 26 2.88 -10.53 3.68
N GLU A 27 3.95 -10.93 4.38
CA GLU A 27 4.84 -12.02 3.95
C GLU A 27 4.11 -13.35 3.74
N LYS A 28 3.07 -13.62 4.53
CA LYS A 28 2.21 -14.80 4.38
C LYS A 28 1.36 -14.76 3.10
N LYS A 29 1.15 -13.58 2.50
CA LYS A 29 0.38 -13.41 1.26
C LYS A 29 1.30 -13.53 0.05
N LYS A 30 1.21 -14.63 -0.71
CA LYS A 30 2.10 -14.89 -1.86
C LYS A 30 1.90 -13.94 -3.04
N LYS A 31 0.66 -13.53 -3.34
CA LYS A 31 0.29 -12.65 -4.46
C LYS A 31 -0.74 -11.65 -3.97
N ILE A 32 -0.44 -10.37 -4.10
CA ILE A 32 -1.28 -9.24 -3.70
C ILE A 32 -1.56 -8.44 -4.96
N ASP A 33 -2.81 -8.39 -5.36
CA ASP A 33 -3.22 -7.59 -6.52
C ASP A 33 -3.61 -6.19 -6.06
N LEU A 34 -2.89 -5.18 -6.53
CA LEU A 34 -3.14 -3.80 -6.08
C LEU A 34 -4.46 -3.26 -6.65
N GLU A 35 -4.96 -3.81 -7.76
CA GLU A 35 -6.23 -3.41 -8.36
C GLU A 35 -7.44 -3.99 -7.62
N ALA A 36 -7.27 -5.10 -6.88
CA ALA A 36 -8.29 -5.71 -5.99
C ALA A 36 -8.53 -4.86 -4.72
N THR A 37 -8.94 -3.61 -4.92
CA THR A 37 -9.23 -2.65 -3.84
C THR A 37 -10.29 -3.22 -2.91
N GLY A 38 -9.99 -3.29 -1.61
CA GLY A 38 -10.87 -3.87 -0.61
C GLY A 38 -10.69 -5.38 -0.35
N ASP A 39 -9.87 -6.10 -1.14
CA ASP A 39 -9.55 -7.51 -0.85
C ASP A 39 -8.71 -7.65 0.44
N LYS A 40 -8.84 -8.81 1.11
CA LYS A 40 -8.12 -9.13 2.35
C LYS A 40 -6.60 -9.12 2.19
N LYS A 41 -6.05 -9.41 1.02
CA LYS A 41 -4.59 -9.38 0.76
C LYS A 41 -4.14 -7.94 0.54
N THR A 42 -4.89 -7.19 -0.24
CA THR A 42 -4.64 -5.78 -0.55
C THR A 42 -4.74 -4.92 0.71
N ASN A 43 -5.74 -5.17 1.56
CA ASN A 43 -5.87 -4.50 2.85
C ASN A 43 -4.71 -4.81 3.82
N ALA A 44 -4.15 -6.02 3.77
CA ALA A 44 -2.99 -6.37 4.60
C ALA A 44 -1.74 -5.57 4.17
N LEU A 45 -1.51 -5.44 2.86
CA LEU A 45 -0.44 -4.59 2.33
C LEU A 45 -0.71 -3.12 2.67
N LEU A 46 -1.94 -2.65 2.51
CA LEU A 46 -2.31 -1.27 2.85
C LEU A 46 -2.03 -0.95 4.32
N ALA A 47 -2.37 -1.85 5.24
CA ALA A 47 -2.10 -1.68 6.67
C ALA A 47 -0.60 -1.50 6.94
N LEU A 48 0.24 -2.34 6.34
CA LEU A 48 1.69 -2.22 6.42
C LEU A 48 2.17 -0.86 5.88
N LEU A 49 1.72 -0.47 4.69
CA LEU A 49 2.15 0.78 4.06
C LEU A 49 1.75 2.01 4.90
N LYS A 50 0.51 2.05 5.40
CA LYS A 50 0.05 3.10 6.32
C LYS A 50 0.84 3.12 7.62
N CYS A 51 1.19 1.96 8.15
CA CYS A 51 2.03 1.88 9.33
C CYS A 51 3.41 2.51 9.06
N GLN A 52 4.04 2.19 7.93
CA GLN A 52 5.34 2.79 7.54
C GLN A 52 5.25 4.30 7.38
N VAL A 53 4.23 4.81 6.68
CA VAL A 53 4.01 6.26 6.54
C VAL A 53 3.83 6.93 7.90
N LYS A 54 3.05 6.33 8.80
CA LYS A 54 2.82 6.87 10.14
C LYS A 54 4.09 6.84 11.01
N ALA A 55 4.88 5.77 10.90
CA ALA A 55 6.06 5.57 11.72
C ALA A 55 7.26 6.42 11.27
N SER A 56 7.49 6.50 9.95
CA SER A 56 8.65 7.21 9.37
C SER A 56 8.30 8.63 8.91
N SER A 57 7.01 9.02 8.88
CA SER A 57 6.51 10.27 8.29
C SER A 57 6.86 10.50 6.81
N GLN A 58 7.44 9.50 6.14
CA GLN A 58 7.75 9.51 4.71
C GLN A 58 6.52 9.12 3.88
N CYS A 59 6.50 9.50 2.61
CA CYS A 59 5.45 9.08 1.67
C CYS A 59 4.00 9.52 2.03
N LYS A 60 3.85 10.55 2.88
CA LYS A 60 2.56 11.17 3.21
C LYS A 60 1.77 11.65 1.98
N PRO A 61 2.40 12.24 0.93
CA PRO A 61 1.68 12.62 -0.28
C PRO A 61 0.98 11.42 -0.95
N GLN A 62 1.67 10.28 -1.03
CA GLN A 62 1.17 9.06 -1.63
C GLN A 62 0.07 8.41 -0.76
N GLU A 63 0.20 8.44 0.57
CA GLU A 63 -0.87 8.02 1.48
C GLU A 63 -2.14 8.87 1.30
N LYS A 64 -1.97 10.19 1.17
CA LYS A 64 -3.08 11.12 0.93
C LYS A 64 -3.75 10.83 -0.41
N GLU A 65 -2.98 10.59 -1.46
CA GLU A 65 -3.53 10.27 -2.78
C GLU A 65 -4.28 8.93 -2.77
N TYR A 66 -3.75 7.90 -2.11
CA TYR A 66 -4.49 6.64 -1.91
C TYR A 66 -5.79 6.87 -1.13
N THR A 67 -5.75 7.67 -0.06
CA THR A 67 -6.92 7.95 0.77
C THR A 67 -8.02 8.67 -0.02
N LEU A 68 -7.65 9.63 -0.86
CA LEU A 68 -8.58 10.29 -1.78
C LEU A 68 -9.20 9.28 -2.75
N CYS A 69 -8.39 8.41 -3.35
CA CYS A 69 -8.91 7.36 -4.21
C CYS A 69 -9.90 6.44 -3.49
N HIS A 70 -9.53 5.96 -2.31
CA HIS A 70 -10.35 5.04 -1.53
C HIS A 70 -11.69 5.68 -1.13
N GLN A 71 -11.68 6.96 -0.73
CA GLN A 71 -12.90 7.71 -0.42
C GLN A 71 -13.79 7.90 -1.65
N SER A 72 -13.23 8.30 -2.79
CA SER A 72 -14.01 8.46 -4.03
C SER A 72 -14.55 7.12 -4.54
N PHE A 73 -13.76 6.05 -4.47
CA PHE A 73 -14.21 4.70 -4.83
C PHE A 73 -15.37 4.23 -3.96
N MET A 74 -15.30 4.43 -2.63
CA MET A 74 -16.42 4.09 -1.73
C MET A 74 -17.65 4.98 -1.90
N GLY A 75 -17.46 6.26 -2.29
CA GLY A 75 -18.57 7.21 -2.42
C GLY A 75 -19.28 7.14 -3.77
N VAL A 76 -18.52 7.20 -4.87
CA VAL A 76 -19.05 7.32 -6.25
C VAL A 76 -18.63 6.15 -7.15
N GLY A 77 -17.99 5.11 -6.61
CA GLY A 77 -17.57 3.93 -7.35
C GLY A 77 -16.38 4.15 -8.30
N SER A 78 -15.77 5.33 -8.29
CA SER A 78 -14.64 5.66 -9.18
C SER A 78 -13.76 6.79 -8.63
N TYR A 79 -12.53 6.86 -9.12
CA TYR A 79 -11.57 7.93 -8.86
C TYR A 79 -10.85 8.29 -10.14
N LYS A 80 -10.97 9.54 -10.63
CA LYS A 80 -10.38 9.99 -11.90
C LYS A 80 -10.66 9.04 -13.09
N GLY A 81 -11.88 8.48 -13.14
CA GLY A 81 -12.29 7.52 -14.19
C GLY A 81 -11.83 6.06 -13.97
N GLN A 82 -11.03 5.79 -12.93
CA GLN A 82 -10.61 4.43 -12.54
C GLN A 82 -11.62 3.82 -11.56
N LYS A 83 -11.80 2.50 -11.62
CA LYS A 83 -12.69 1.73 -10.71
C LYS A 83 -11.92 0.98 -9.62
N HIS A 84 -10.68 1.38 -9.36
CA HIS A 84 -9.80 0.80 -8.34
C HIS A 84 -8.70 1.78 -7.94
N CYS A 85 -8.01 1.49 -6.84
CA CYS A 85 -6.94 2.32 -6.28
C CYS A 85 -5.54 1.71 -6.43
N GLY A 86 -5.36 0.81 -7.40
CA GLY A 86 -4.07 0.16 -7.67
C GLY A 86 -2.92 1.14 -7.94
N GLY A 87 -3.11 2.14 -8.80
CA GLY A 87 -2.08 3.15 -9.10
C GLY A 87 -1.60 3.93 -7.86
N PRO A 88 -2.50 4.59 -7.11
CA PRO A 88 -2.13 5.26 -5.86
C PRO A 88 -1.46 4.34 -4.83
N MET A 89 -1.91 3.08 -4.76
CA MET A 89 -1.32 2.08 -3.86
C MET A 89 0.11 1.69 -4.29
N GLU A 90 0.33 1.53 -5.60
CA GLU A 90 1.64 1.26 -6.18
C GLU A 90 2.61 2.42 -5.93
N ALA A 91 2.15 3.67 -6.09
CA ALA A 91 2.96 4.86 -5.80
C ALA A 91 3.42 4.91 -4.34
N MET A 92 2.50 4.63 -3.40
CA MET A 92 2.83 4.54 -1.97
C MET A 92 3.82 3.40 -1.67
N TYR A 93 3.61 2.24 -2.30
CA TYR A 93 4.50 1.09 -2.17
C TYR A 93 5.91 1.38 -2.66
N ASN A 94 6.05 1.95 -3.86
CA ASN A 94 7.36 2.29 -4.43
C ASN A 94 8.07 3.35 -3.58
N CYS A 95 7.34 4.38 -3.11
CA CYS A 95 7.92 5.38 -2.23
C CYS A 95 8.53 4.76 -0.96
N ILE A 96 7.84 3.83 -0.31
CA ILE A 96 8.37 3.14 0.89
C ILE A 96 9.54 2.22 0.54
N ARG A 97 9.45 1.48 -0.57
CA ARG A 97 10.50 0.56 -1.03
C ARG A 97 11.80 1.30 -1.33
N ASP A 98 11.70 2.45 -2.00
CA ASP A 98 12.83 3.22 -2.48
C ASP A 98 13.29 4.29 -1.45
N GLY A 99 12.76 4.24 -0.23
CA GLY A 99 13.20 5.09 0.89
C GLY A 99 12.78 6.56 0.80
N GLY A 100 11.73 6.87 0.03
CA GLY A 100 11.19 8.22 -0.11
C GLY A 100 12.01 9.17 -0.99
N ALA A 101 12.93 8.64 -1.80
CA ALA A 101 13.67 9.43 -2.77
C ALA A 101 12.74 9.80 -3.95
N SER A 102 12.18 11.00 -3.91
CA SER A 102 11.64 11.73 -5.06
C SER A 102 12.14 13.17 -4.97
#